data_AF-A0A7C7MNS1-F1
#
_entry.id   AF-A0A7C7MNS1-F1
#
_cell.length_a   1.000
_cell.length_b   1.000
_cell.length_c   1.000
_cell.angle_alpha   90.00
_cell.angle_beta   90.00
_cell.angle_gamma   90.00
#
_symmetry.space_group_name_H-M   'P 1'
#
loop_
_entity.id
_entity.type
_entity.pdbx_description
1 polymer ?
#
loop_
_entity_poly.entity_id
_entity_poly.type
_entity_poly.pdbx_seq_one_letter_code
_entity_poly.pdbx_strand_id
1 'polypeptide(L)' 'MEILSEGAKELGIRLTSLQLDQFETYFGELADWNQRMNLTSVVEYEEVQVKHFLDSLTV' A
#
# COMPACT_ATOMS: atom_id res chain seq x y z
N MET A 1 -5.69 -1.89 5.72
CA MET A 1 -4.29 -1.40 5.80
C MET A 1 -3.58 -1.80 7.09
N GLU A 2 -3.96 -2.93 7.70
CA GLU A 2 -3.35 -3.37 8.96
C GLU A 2 -1.87 -3.74 8.78
N ILE A 3 -1.53 -4.50 7.73
CA ILE A 3 -0.15 -4.93 7.44
C ILE A 3 0.76 -3.72 7.22
N LEU A 4 0.31 -2.74 6.43
CA LEU A 4 1.06 -1.49 6.21
C LEU A 4 1.26 -0.71 7.52
N SER A 5 0.22 -0.60 8.35
CA SER A 5 0.29 0.11 9.62
C SER A 5 1.27 -0.54 10.60
N GLU A 6 1.22 -1.88 10.72
CA GLU A 6 2.12 -2.64 11.58
C GLU A 6 3.56 -2.56 11.09
N GLY A 7 3.80 -2.81 9.81
CA GLY A 7 5.15 -2.73 9.23
C GLY A 7 5.75 -1.33 9.32
N ALA A 8 4.97 -0.28 9.05
CA ALA A 8 5.44 1.10 9.19
C ALA A 8 5.84 1.40 10.63
N LYS A 9 5.10 0.89 11.61
CA LYS A 9 5.41 1.05 13.03
C LYS A 9 6.73 0.38 13.42
N GLU A 10 7.04 -0.78 12.85
CA GLU A 10 8.34 -1.44 13.03
C GLU A 10 9.49 -0.63 12.43
N LEU A 11 9.24 0.11 11.34
CA LEU A 11 10.17 1.08 10.75
C LEU A 11 10.27 2.40 11.57
N GLY A 12 9.53 2.52 12.68
CA GLY A 12 9.47 3.74 13.48
C GLY A 12 8.57 4.85 12.90
N ILE A 13 7.82 4.54 11.84
CA ILE A 13 6.90 5.45 11.17
C ILE A 13 5.49 5.20 11.71
N ARG A 14 4.83 6.25 12.24
CA ARG A 14 3.42 6.17 12.64
C ARG A 14 2.54 6.82 11.60
N LEU A 15 1.81 5.99 10.86
CA LEU A 15 0.78 6.46 9.95
C LEU A 15 -0.46 6.89 10.73
N THR A 16 -1.00 8.05 10.38
CA THR A 16 -2.29 8.54 10.89
C THR A 16 -3.43 7.82 10.17
N SER A 17 -4.62 7.81 10.77
CA SER A 17 -5.83 7.25 10.14
C SER A 17 -6.08 7.84 8.75
N LEU A 18 -5.90 9.16 8.61
CA LEU A 18 -6.04 9.83 7.30
C LEU A 18 -5.04 9.32 6.26
N GLN A 19 -3.79 9.05 6.65
CA GLN A 19 -2.80 8.50 5.74
C GLN A 19 -3.12 7.05 5.34
N LEU A 20 -3.65 6.25 6.28
CA LEU A 20 -4.11 4.89 5.98
C LEU A 20 -5.28 4.91 4.98
N ASP A 21 -6.23 5.84 5.15
CA ASP A 21 -7.35 6.03 4.22
C ASP A 21 -6.87 6.47 2.82
N GLN A 22 -5.81 7.29 2.75
CA GLN A 22 -5.17 7.66 1.50
C GLN A 22 -4.50 6.47 0.81
N PHE A 23 -3.82 5.60 1.55
CA PHE A 23 -3.27 4.35 0.99
C PHE A 23 -4.36 3.40 0.51
N GLU A 24 -5.48 3.29 1.23
CA GLU A 24 -6.64 2.50 0.81
C GLU A 24 -7.24 3.02 -0.50
N THR A 25 -7.41 4.35 -0.61
CA THR A 25 -7.89 4.99 -1.83
C THR A 25 -6.91 4.73 -2.99
N TYR A 26 -5.62 4.87 -2.74
CA TYR A 26 -4.58 4.64 -3.75
C TYR A 26 -4.53 3.18 -4.21
N PHE A 27 -4.72 2.21 -3.31
CA PHE A 27 -4.87 0.80 -3.69
C PHE A 27 -6.06 0.59 -4.64
N GLY A 28 -7.21 1.21 -4.34
CA GLY A 28 -8.40 1.13 -5.19
C GLY A 28 -8.15 1.66 -6.61
N GLU A 29 -7.48 2.81 -6.72
CA GLU A 29 -7.09 3.38 -8.02
C GLU A 29 -6.07 2.50 -8.76
N LEU A 30 -5.06 2.00 -8.05
CA LEU A 30 -4.06 1.09 -8.62
C LEU A 30 -4.73 -0.17 -9.20
N ALA A 31 -5.69 -0.75 -8.48
CA ALA A 31 -6.41 -1.94 -8.92
C ALA A 31 -7.30 -1.66 -10.15
N ASP A 32 -8.08 -0.56 -10.15
CA ASP A 32 -8.91 -0.16 -11.32
C ASP A 32 -8.04 0.09 -12.55
N TRP A 33 -6.92 0.80 -12.39
CA TRP A 33 -6.01 1.03 -13.51
C TRP A 33 -5.32 -0.25 -13.96
N ASN A 34 -4.94 -1.15 -13.05
CA ASN A 34 -4.31 -2.42 -13.41
C ASN A 34 -5.24 -3.32 -14.23
N GLN A 35 -6.56 -3.24 -14.00
CA GLN A 35 -7.56 -3.93 -14.82
C GLN A 35 -7.63 -3.41 -16.27
N ARG A 36 -7.33 -2.11 -16.46
CA ARG A 36 -7.38 -1.45 -17.79
C ARG A 36 -6.08 -1.61 -18.56
N MET A 37 -4.96 -1.61 -17.84
CA MET A 37 -3.61 -1.73 -18.38
C MET A 37 -2.74 -2.41 -17.33
N ASN A 38 -2.01 -3.47 -17.69
CA ASN A 38 -1.15 -4.21 -16.75
C ASN A 38 0.00 -3.32 -16.21
N LEU A 39 -0.27 -2.55 -15.15
CA LEU A 39 0.63 -1.63 -14.46
C LEU A 39 1.60 -2.36 -13.53
N THR A 40 1.14 -3.40 -12.85
CA THR A 40 1.92 -4.21 -11.92
C THR A 40 1.47 -5.66 -11.97
N SER A 41 2.42 -6.57 -11.77
CA SER A 41 2.16 -8.00 -11.61
C SER A 41 1.65 -8.36 -10.21
N VAL A 42 1.72 -7.42 -9.25
CA VAL A 42 1.32 -7.61 -7.85
C VAL A 42 0.00 -6.86 -7.62
N VAL A 43 -1.09 -7.60 -7.47
CA VAL A 43 -2.46 -7.07 -7.30
C VAL A 43 -3.13 -7.49 -6.00
N GLU A 44 -2.58 -8.50 -5.32
CA GLU A 44 -3.13 -8.98 -4.05
C GLU A 44 -2.95 -7.91 -2.97
N TYR A 45 -4.04 -7.63 -2.26
CA TYR A 45 -4.13 -6.52 -1.30
C TYR A 45 -3.04 -6.56 -0.22
N GLU A 46 -2.71 -7.75 0.27
CA GLU A 46 -1.63 -7.96 1.25
C GLU A 46 -0.26 -7.76 0.63
N GLU A 47 -0.04 -8.27 -0.59
CA GLU A 47 1.24 -8.14 -1.28
C GLU A 47 1.54 -6.70 -1.69
N VAL A 48 0.53 -5.92 -2.09
CA VAL A 48 0.71 -4.50 -2.43
C VAL A 48 1.13 -3.69 -1.19
N GLN A 49 0.54 -3.99 -0.02
CA GLN A 49 0.93 -3.33 1.23
C GLN A 49 2.41 -3.55 1.57
N VAL A 50 2.93 -4.75 1.31
CA VAL A 50 4.34 -5.07 1.60
C VAL A 50 5.27 -4.61 0.47
N LYS A 51 5.10 -5.15 -0.73
CA LYS A 51 6.04 -5.01 -1.86
C LYS A 51 5.99 -3.67 -2.57
N HIS A 52 4.92 -2.89 -2.38
CA HIS A 52 4.81 -1.56 -2.95
C HIS A 52 4.85 -0.50 -1.86
N PHE A 53 3.92 -0.55 -0.91
CA PHE A 53 3.80 0.54 0.06
C PHE A 53 4.92 0.54 1.10
N LEU A 54 5.12 -0.57 1.83
CA LEU A 54 6.18 -0.66 2.83
C LEU A 54 7.57 -0.52 2.20
N ASP A 55 7.84 -1.22 1.09
CA ASP A 55 9.11 -1.07 0.37
C ASP A 55 9.39 0.40 0.02
N SER A 56 8.39 1.15 -0.48
CA SER A 56 8.54 2.57 -0.79
C SER A 56 8.78 3.46 0.43
N LEU A 57 8.35 3.06 1.63
CA LEU A 57 8.60 3.79 2.88
C LEU A 57 10.01 3.55 3.45
N THR A 58 10.76 2.57 2.92
CA THR A 58 12.12 2.24 3.39
C THR A 58 13.24 2.89 2.58
N VAL A 59 12.90 3.62 1.51
CA VAL A 59 13.85 4.24 0.57
C VAL A 59 14.28 5.64 1.03
#